data_AF-A0A6L7YEY7-F1
#
_entry.id   AF-A0A6L7YEY7-F1
#
_cell.length_a   1.000
_cell.length_b   1.000
_cell.length_c   1.000
_cell.angle_alpha   90.00
_cell.angle_beta   90.00
_cell.angle_gamma   90.00
#
_symmetry.space_group_name_H-M   'P 1'
#
loop_
_entity.id
_entity.type
_entity.pdbx_description
1 polymer ?
#
loop_
_entity_poly.entity_id
_entity_poly.type
_entity_poly.pdbx_seq_one_letter_code
_entity_poly.pdbx_strand_id
1 'polypeptide(L)'
;YGPSSEEIALVGGGGDSLALVADNSYSTMSDWFFQMVFVATAASIVSGALAERVKMWTFFVFTLALTALIYPIVGAWTWGGGWLDEMGFQDFAGSTIVHGVGGWAALAGILVVGPRLGKFRRDGTPRPTPPSNILVVTLGVFILWFGWFGFNGGSQLALGSASDAVAMSHVLVNTNLAAAAGVMAALAVSRFILERMDLFAGLNGAIAGLVSITAGPDITEHYWAVIIGAIGGIICTAGLKLFERLQLDDVVGAVPAHLFAGIWGTLAASIVAGADVGVQLVGVLAVGAFVFATSWVLWQVLARTLSVRVPPEVERLGQDAGELGLEAYPEFVLMPEEFYDDDEE
;
A
#
# COMPACT_ATOMS: atom_id res chain seq x y z
N TYR A 1 -6.87 24.95 -4.61
CA TYR A 1 -7.22 24.28 -3.33
C TYR A 1 -6.62 25.12 -2.22
N GLY A 2 -7.45 25.65 -1.35
CA GLY A 2 -7.07 26.53 -0.23
C GLY A 2 -8.24 26.62 0.74
N PRO A 3 -8.05 27.10 1.97
CA PRO A 3 -9.17 27.29 2.88
C PRO A 3 -10.22 28.20 2.24
N SER A 4 -11.49 27.91 2.50
CA SER A 4 -12.62 28.75 2.08
C SER A 4 -12.52 30.14 2.71
N SER A 5 -13.18 31.12 2.10
CA SER A 5 -13.29 32.48 2.63
C SER A 5 -13.81 32.50 4.07
N GLU A 6 -14.73 31.59 4.36
CA GLU A 6 -15.39 31.38 5.64
C GLU A 6 -14.42 30.82 6.68
N GLU A 7 -13.58 29.83 6.31
CA GLU A 7 -12.52 29.30 7.17
C GLU A 7 -11.46 30.35 7.49
N ILE A 8 -11.07 31.17 6.50
CA ILE A 8 -10.11 32.27 6.70
C ILE A 8 -10.70 33.31 7.66
N ALA A 9 -11.96 33.68 7.48
CA ALA A 9 -12.65 34.64 8.34
C ALA A 9 -12.81 34.11 9.78
N LEU A 10 -13.06 32.81 9.94
CA LEU A 10 -13.15 32.17 11.25
C LEU A 10 -11.81 32.22 12.00
N VAL A 11 -10.69 31.88 11.34
CA VAL A 11 -9.35 32.00 11.94
C VAL A 11 -9.03 33.44 12.33
N GLY A 12 -9.54 34.41 11.56
CA GLY A 12 -9.42 35.84 11.83
C GLY A 12 -10.32 36.38 12.96
N GLY A 13 -11.11 35.53 13.64
CA GLY A 13 -11.99 35.93 14.74
C GLY A 13 -13.38 36.44 14.32
N GLY A 14 -13.79 36.22 13.06
CA GLY A 14 -15.13 36.53 12.57
C GLY A 14 -16.16 35.53 13.07
N GLY A 15 -16.77 35.79 14.24
CA GLY A 15 -17.74 34.89 14.90
C GLY A 15 -18.96 34.50 14.04
N ASP A 16 -19.36 35.34 13.09
CA ASP A 16 -20.46 35.07 12.16
C ASP A 16 -20.14 33.96 11.14
N SER A 17 -18.86 33.62 10.97
CA SER A 17 -18.42 32.55 10.05
C SER A 17 -18.45 31.16 10.71
N LEU A 18 -18.66 31.09 12.04
CA LEU A 18 -18.65 29.82 12.77
C LEU A 18 -19.75 28.87 12.30
N ALA A 19 -20.96 29.39 12.06
CA ALA A 19 -22.09 28.59 11.58
C ALA A 19 -21.84 28.05 10.16
N LEU A 20 -21.25 28.87 9.28
CA LEU A 20 -20.96 28.49 7.89
C LEU A 20 -19.83 27.46 7.78
N VAL A 21 -18.85 27.52 8.68
CA VAL A 21 -17.77 26.52 8.75
C VAL A 21 -18.23 25.23 9.45
N ALA A 22 -19.10 25.33 10.45
CA ALA A 22 -19.63 24.17 11.17
C ALA A 22 -20.47 23.24 10.27
N ASP A 23 -21.15 23.79 9.25
CA ASP A 23 -21.95 22.99 8.30
C ASP A 23 -21.09 22.12 7.37
N ASN A 24 -19.80 22.45 7.15
CA ASN A 24 -18.91 21.67 6.29
C ASN A 24 -18.40 20.35 6.90
N SER A 25 -18.81 20.01 8.13
CA SER A 25 -18.39 18.85 8.94
C SER A 25 -16.88 18.77 9.28
N TYR A 26 -15.99 19.01 8.32
CA TYR A 26 -14.54 19.10 8.47
C TYR A 26 -13.94 20.20 7.59
N SER A 27 -12.72 20.65 7.93
CA SER A 27 -12.06 21.75 7.22
C SER A 27 -11.44 21.30 5.88
N THR A 28 -11.42 22.18 4.88
CA THR A 28 -10.87 21.91 3.53
C THR A 28 -9.41 21.49 3.59
N MET A 29 -8.61 22.12 4.47
CA MET A 29 -7.18 21.80 4.61
C MET A 29 -6.95 20.52 5.41
N SER A 30 -7.82 20.19 6.37
CA SER A 30 -7.79 18.90 7.06
C SER A 30 -8.06 17.76 6.06
N ASP A 31 -9.07 17.90 5.21
CA ASP A 31 -9.37 16.92 4.18
C ASP A 31 -8.21 16.81 3.18
N TRP A 32 -7.71 17.93 2.64
CA TRP A 32 -6.57 17.91 1.73
C TRP A 32 -5.35 17.16 2.33
N PHE A 33 -5.02 17.44 3.60
CA PHE A 33 -3.89 16.77 4.25
C PHE A 33 -4.16 15.27 4.43
N PHE A 34 -5.38 14.91 4.84
CA PHE A 34 -5.80 13.53 5.02
C PHE A 34 -5.76 12.75 3.69
N GLN A 35 -6.30 13.32 2.61
CA GLN A 35 -6.23 12.71 1.28
C GLN A 35 -4.80 12.64 0.72
N MET A 36 -3.96 13.65 0.98
CA MET A 36 -2.58 13.67 0.52
C MET A 36 -1.78 12.48 1.06
N VAL A 37 -1.96 12.12 2.33
CA VAL A 37 -1.25 10.96 2.89
C VAL A 37 -1.76 9.62 2.34
N PHE A 38 -2.99 9.54 1.85
CA PHE A 38 -3.52 8.35 1.15
C PHE A 38 -2.85 8.19 -0.22
N VAL A 39 -2.69 9.30 -0.96
CA VAL A 39 -1.95 9.34 -2.22
C VAL A 39 -0.50 8.88 -2.01
N ALA A 40 0.14 9.33 -0.93
CA ALA A 40 1.51 8.93 -0.57
C ALA A 40 1.61 7.43 -0.26
N THR A 41 0.59 6.85 0.41
CA THR A 41 0.49 5.40 0.63
C THR A 41 0.46 4.62 -0.69
N ALA A 42 -0.38 5.03 -1.66
CA ALA A 42 -0.44 4.37 -2.96
C ALA A 42 0.91 4.38 -3.70
N ALA A 43 1.65 5.50 -3.63
CA ALA A 43 3.00 5.59 -4.19
C ALA A 43 4.02 4.69 -3.47
N SER A 44 3.94 4.60 -2.14
CA SER A 44 4.83 3.77 -1.31
C SER A 44 4.63 2.27 -1.57
N ILE A 45 3.42 1.83 -1.94
CA ILE A 45 3.18 0.44 -2.36
C ILE A 45 4.03 0.09 -3.59
N VAL A 46 4.14 1.02 -4.55
CA VAL A 46 4.95 0.82 -5.76
C VAL A 46 6.45 0.83 -5.42
N SER A 47 6.92 1.72 -4.55
CA SER A 47 8.33 1.76 -4.16
C SER A 47 8.76 0.42 -3.52
N GLY A 48 7.94 -0.12 -2.61
CA GLY A 48 8.19 -1.40 -1.96
C GLY A 48 8.29 -2.55 -2.96
N ALA A 49 7.41 -2.62 -3.95
CA ALA A 49 7.46 -3.67 -4.97
C ALA A 49 8.70 -3.58 -5.87
N LEU A 50 9.16 -2.36 -6.16
CA LEU A 50 10.18 -2.07 -7.17
C LEU A 50 11.61 -1.83 -6.62
N ALA A 51 11.77 -1.88 -5.30
CA ALA A 51 13.04 -1.69 -4.61
C ALA A 51 14.19 -2.57 -5.15
N GLU A 52 15.43 -2.16 -4.84
CA GLU A 52 16.71 -2.79 -5.19
C GLU A 52 17.13 -2.74 -6.67
N ARG A 53 16.22 -2.51 -7.61
CA ARG A 53 16.58 -2.44 -9.05
C ARG A 53 16.03 -1.26 -9.83
N VAL A 54 14.98 -0.59 -9.35
CA VAL A 54 14.37 0.51 -10.10
C VAL A 54 15.26 1.74 -10.04
N LYS A 55 15.51 2.38 -11.18
CA LYS A 55 16.34 3.59 -11.22
C LYS A 55 15.63 4.75 -10.52
N MET A 56 16.32 5.42 -9.60
CA MET A 56 15.71 6.39 -8.66
C MET A 56 14.98 7.54 -9.38
N TRP A 57 15.66 8.23 -10.31
CA TRP A 57 15.05 9.34 -11.05
C TRP A 57 13.84 8.92 -11.88
N THR A 58 13.87 7.72 -12.45
CA THR A 58 12.75 7.17 -13.20
C THR A 58 11.56 6.88 -12.27
N PHE A 59 11.84 6.36 -11.07
CA PHE A 59 10.83 6.14 -10.05
C PHE A 59 10.20 7.47 -9.56
N PHE A 60 10.98 8.55 -9.43
CA PHE A 60 10.43 9.88 -9.09
C PHE A 60 9.50 10.43 -10.17
N VAL A 61 9.86 10.30 -11.45
CA VAL A 61 9.00 10.72 -12.56
C VAL A 61 7.70 9.89 -12.59
N PHE A 62 7.80 8.58 -12.38
CA PHE A 62 6.62 7.73 -12.25
C PHE A 62 5.74 8.14 -11.07
N THR A 63 6.35 8.36 -9.90
CA THR A 63 5.64 8.77 -8.68
C THR A 63 4.92 10.08 -8.89
N LEU A 64 5.56 11.08 -9.50
CA LEU A 64 4.92 12.37 -9.82
C LEU A 64 3.67 12.18 -10.68
N ALA A 65 3.74 11.35 -11.73
CA ALA A 65 2.59 11.10 -12.59
C ALA A 65 1.49 10.29 -11.87
N LEU A 66 1.87 9.31 -11.04
CA LEU A 66 0.93 8.54 -10.24
C LEU A 66 0.16 9.46 -9.27
N THR A 67 0.87 10.30 -8.52
CA THR A 67 0.28 11.12 -7.46
C THR A 67 -0.42 12.38 -7.98
N ALA A 68 0.05 12.96 -9.10
CA ALA A 68 -0.54 14.17 -9.66
C ALA A 68 -1.68 13.91 -10.65
N LEU A 69 -1.72 12.74 -11.29
CA LEU A 69 -2.69 12.44 -12.36
C LEU A 69 -3.46 11.14 -12.14
N ILE A 70 -2.77 10.00 -12.06
CA ILE A 70 -3.45 8.69 -12.09
C ILE A 70 -4.33 8.49 -10.85
N TYR A 71 -3.76 8.67 -9.65
CA TYR A 71 -4.49 8.49 -8.39
C TYR A 71 -5.63 9.53 -8.24
N PRO A 72 -5.41 10.85 -8.45
CA PRO A 72 -6.48 11.84 -8.32
C PRO A 72 -7.67 11.60 -9.27
N ILE A 73 -7.44 11.06 -10.47
CA ILE A 73 -8.53 10.70 -11.39
C ILE A 73 -9.39 9.60 -10.79
N VAL A 74 -8.78 8.57 -10.17
CA VAL A 74 -9.53 7.51 -9.47
C VAL A 74 -10.29 8.08 -8.27
N GLY A 75 -9.63 8.91 -7.46
CA GLY A 75 -10.29 9.59 -6.34
C GLY A 75 -11.49 10.44 -6.79
N ALA A 76 -11.39 11.11 -7.94
CA ALA A 76 -12.48 11.89 -8.52
C ALA A 76 -13.66 11.03 -8.99
N TRP A 77 -13.45 9.76 -9.38
CA TRP A 77 -14.55 8.87 -9.75
C TRP A 77 -15.39 8.42 -8.55
N THR A 78 -14.77 8.36 -7.37
CA THR A 78 -15.35 7.85 -6.13
C THR A 78 -15.54 9.00 -5.13
N TRP A 79 -14.60 9.22 -4.21
CA TRP A 79 -14.71 10.21 -3.13
C TRP A 79 -14.87 11.66 -3.60
N GLY A 80 -14.57 11.95 -4.87
CA GLY A 80 -14.86 13.24 -5.51
C GLY A 80 -16.27 13.41 -6.07
N GLY A 81 -17.18 12.45 -5.86
CA GLY A 81 -18.57 12.50 -6.33
C GLY A 81 -18.74 12.19 -7.82
N GLY A 82 -17.87 11.36 -8.38
CA GLY A 82 -17.90 10.99 -9.79
C GLY A 82 -18.80 9.81 -10.11
N TRP A 83 -18.66 9.27 -11.33
CA TRP A 83 -19.56 8.25 -11.85
C TRP A 83 -19.60 6.93 -11.05
N LEU A 84 -18.51 6.55 -10.36
CA LEU A 84 -18.53 5.34 -9.51
C LEU A 84 -19.32 5.60 -8.23
N ASP A 85 -19.19 6.80 -7.65
CA ASP A 85 -20.01 7.23 -6.52
C ASP A 85 -21.49 7.30 -6.88
N GLU A 86 -21.83 7.87 -8.05
CA GLU A 86 -23.20 7.90 -8.57
C GLU A 86 -23.80 6.50 -8.77
N MET A 87 -22.96 5.49 -9.07
CA MET A 87 -23.38 4.09 -9.16
C MET A 87 -23.55 3.41 -7.80
N GLY A 88 -23.08 4.02 -6.70
CA GLY A 88 -23.08 3.45 -5.36
C GLY A 88 -21.87 2.56 -5.07
N PHE A 89 -20.72 2.81 -5.70
CA PHE A 89 -19.47 2.14 -5.35
C PHE A 89 -19.08 2.50 -3.91
N GLN A 90 -18.67 1.50 -3.12
CA GLN A 90 -18.40 1.69 -1.69
C GLN A 90 -17.00 1.21 -1.37
N ASP A 91 -16.18 2.14 -0.89
CA ASP A 91 -14.83 1.84 -0.45
C ASP A 91 -14.44 2.85 0.63
N PHE A 92 -14.72 2.48 1.88
CA PHE A 92 -14.72 3.38 3.03
C PHE A 92 -13.40 4.13 3.20
N ALA A 93 -12.27 3.41 3.23
CA ALA A 93 -10.94 3.97 3.40
C ALA A 93 -9.97 3.59 2.27
N GLY A 94 -10.39 2.85 1.24
CA GLY A 94 -9.59 2.67 0.02
C GLY A 94 -8.91 1.30 -0.16
N SER A 95 -9.61 0.18 0.03
CA SER A 95 -9.13 -1.14 -0.43
C SER A 95 -8.87 -1.16 -1.93
N THR A 96 -9.72 -0.49 -2.71
CA THR A 96 -9.54 -0.29 -4.15
C THR A 96 -8.88 1.05 -4.44
N ILE A 97 -9.36 2.14 -3.85
CA ILE A 97 -8.94 3.51 -4.18
C ILE A 97 -7.49 3.80 -3.76
N VAL A 98 -6.97 3.13 -2.72
CA VAL A 98 -5.57 3.29 -2.29
C VAL A 98 -4.77 2.03 -2.59
N HIS A 99 -5.17 0.90 -1.99
CA HIS A 99 -4.40 -0.34 -2.07
C HIS A 99 -4.51 -0.99 -3.45
N GLY A 100 -5.69 -0.97 -4.06
CA GLY A 100 -5.88 -1.39 -5.44
C GLY A 100 -5.10 -0.51 -6.42
N VAL A 101 -5.18 0.82 -6.31
CA VAL A 101 -4.41 1.75 -7.15
C VAL A 101 -2.90 1.49 -7.02
N GLY A 102 -2.36 1.48 -5.80
CA GLY A 102 -0.95 1.17 -5.57
C GLY A 102 -0.56 -0.21 -6.07
N GLY A 103 -1.41 -1.22 -5.86
CA GLY A 103 -1.19 -2.60 -6.25
C GLY A 103 -1.20 -2.85 -7.76
N TRP A 104 -2.14 -2.24 -8.50
CA TRP A 104 -2.18 -2.31 -9.97
C TRP A 104 -1.00 -1.56 -10.60
N ALA A 105 -0.64 -0.40 -10.05
CA ALA A 105 0.53 0.36 -10.46
C ALA A 105 1.84 -0.42 -10.20
N ALA A 106 1.94 -1.07 -9.04
CA ALA A 106 3.06 -1.94 -8.68
C ALA A 106 3.17 -3.14 -9.63
N LEU A 107 2.06 -3.82 -9.94
CA LEU A 107 2.04 -4.93 -10.88
C LEU A 107 2.53 -4.51 -12.27
N ALA A 108 2.07 -3.36 -12.77
CA ALA A 108 2.56 -2.82 -14.04
C ALA A 108 4.08 -2.58 -14.00
N GLY A 109 4.59 -1.98 -12.92
CA GLY A 109 6.01 -1.77 -12.71
C GLY A 109 6.82 -3.06 -12.65
N ILE A 110 6.33 -4.08 -11.92
CA ILE A 110 7.01 -5.38 -11.77
C ILE A 110 7.19 -6.04 -13.13
N LEU A 111 6.15 -6.00 -13.97
CA LEU A 111 6.16 -6.60 -15.29
C LEU A 111 7.09 -5.86 -16.28
N VAL A 112 7.27 -4.55 -16.15
CA VAL A 112 8.20 -3.78 -17.02
C VAL A 112 9.64 -3.82 -16.52
N VAL A 113 9.87 -3.65 -15.22
CA VAL A 113 11.21 -3.61 -14.61
C VAL A 113 11.84 -5.01 -14.56
N GLY A 114 11.01 -6.04 -14.40
CA GLY A 114 11.44 -7.43 -14.30
C GLY A 114 12.08 -7.79 -12.95
N PRO A 115 12.48 -9.07 -12.80
CA PRO A 115 13.00 -9.60 -11.55
C PRO A 115 14.40 -9.11 -11.20
N ARG A 116 14.75 -9.04 -9.91
CA ARG A 116 16.14 -8.77 -9.45
C ARG A 116 17.11 -9.81 -9.99
N LEU A 117 18.34 -9.39 -10.23
CA LEU A 117 19.40 -10.24 -10.75
C LEU A 117 19.65 -11.42 -9.81
N GLY A 118 19.56 -12.63 -10.35
CA GLY A 118 19.79 -13.85 -9.58
C GLY A 118 18.65 -14.24 -8.63
N LYS A 119 17.52 -13.53 -8.62
CA LYS A 119 16.32 -13.91 -7.86
C LYS A 119 15.78 -15.27 -8.29
N PHE A 120 15.78 -15.54 -9.59
CA PHE A 120 15.37 -16.84 -10.14
C PHE A 120 16.57 -17.49 -10.83
N ARG A 121 16.79 -18.78 -10.57
CA ARG A 121 17.81 -19.61 -11.22
C ARG A 121 17.41 -19.93 -12.66
N ARG A 122 18.33 -20.50 -13.44
CA ARG A 122 18.08 -20.90 -14.85
C ARG A 122 16.96 -21.94 -15.00
N ASP A 123 16.76 -22.79 -13.99
CA ASP A 123 15.66 -23.77 -13.92
C ASP A 123 14.33 -23.15 -13.43
N GLY A 124 14.32 -21.84 -13.20
CA GLY A 124 13.18 -21.07 -12.72
C GLY A 124 12.97 -21.10 -11.21
N THR A 125 13.76 -21.87 -10.46
CA THR A 125 13.59 -21.95 -9.00
C THR A 125 14.01 -20.65 -8.30
N PRO A 126 13.29 -20.21 -7.25
CA PRO A 126 13.62 -18.99 -6.53
C PRO A 126 14.90 -19.16 -5.69
N ARG A 127 15.73 -18.13 -5.66
CA ARG A 127 16.82 -17.94 -4.70
C ARG A 127 16.30 -17.08 -3.54
N PRO A 128 16.49 -17.51 -2.28
CA PRO A 128 16.14 -16.69 -1.13
C PRO A 128 16.89 -15.35 -1.16
N THR A 129 16.15 -14.27 -0.94
CA THR A 129 16.65 -12.89 -0.78
C THR A 129 16.25 -12.44 0.63
N PRO A 130 17.04 -12.76 1.67
CA PRO A 130 16.70 -12.40 3.03
C PRO A 130 16.69 -10.86 3.19
N PRO A 131 15.87 -10.30 4.10
CA PRO A 131 15.92 -8.87 4.36
C PRO A 131 17.25 -8.49 5.01
N SER A 132 17.66 -7.25 4.84
CA SER A 132 18.84 -6.69 5.52
C SER A 132 18.66 -6.67 7.05
N ASN A 133 17.44 -6.46 7.55
CA ASN A 133 17.16 -6.43 8.98
C ASN A 133 15.71 -6.84 9.31
N ILE A 134 15.54 -8.02 9.93
CA ILE A 134 14.21 -8.55 10.28
C ILE A 134 13.48 -7.73 11.35
N LEU A 135 14.21 -7.10 12.28
CA LEU A 135 13.62 -6.28 13.33
C LEU A 135 13.01 -5.01 12.75
N VAL A 136 13.70 -4.38 11.79
CA VAL A 136 13.20 -3.19 11.10
C VAL A 136 11.97 -3.52 10.25
N VAL A 137 11.95 -4.66 9.54
CA VAL A 137 10.76 -5.12 8.81
C VAL A 137 9.58 -5.32 9.76
N THR A 138 9.80 -6.00 10.88
CA THR A 138 8.76 -6.25 11.89
C THR A 138 8.25 -4.95 12.50
N LEU A 139 9.16 -4.03 12.88
CA LEU A 139 8.83 -2.71 13.40
C LEU A 139 8.03 -1.90 12.37
N GLY A 140 8.41 -1.94 11.09
CA GLY A 140 7.68 -1.30 10.01
C GLY A 140 6.22 -1.76 9.94
N VAL A 141 5.96 -3.07 10.06
CA VAL A 141 4.58 -3.59 10.08
C VAL A 141 3.80 -3.13 11.32
N PHE A 142 4.44 -3.02 12.49
CA PHE A 142 3.77 -2.46 13.67
C PHE A 142 3.47 -0.97 13.51
N ILE A 143 4.36 -0.19 12.90
CA ILE A 143 4.12 1.22 12.58
C ILE A 143 2.96 1.35 11.58
N LEU A 144 2.91 0.51 10.55
CA LEU A 144 1.81 0.49 9.59
C LEU A 144 0.48 0.11 10.26
N TRP A 145 0.47 -0.91 11.11
CA TRP A 145 -0.72 -1.29 11.88
C TRP A 145 -1.20 -0.15 12.76
N PHE A 146 -0.30 0.48 13.53
CA PHE A 146 -0.64 1.66 14.33
C PHE A 146 -1.20 2.80 13.48
N GLY A 147 -0.54 3.12 12.36
CA GLY A 147 -0.99 4.13 11.42
C GLY A 147 -2.36 3.82 10.82
N TRP A 148 -2.70 2.54 10.66
CA TRP A 148 -3.97 2.10 10.11
C TRP A 148 -5.18 2.47 10.97
N PHE A 149 -5.00 2.68 12.28
CA PHE A 149 -6.03 3.24 13.13
C PHE A 149 -6.39 4.67 12.73
N GLY A 150 -5.39 5.48 12.35
CA GLY A 150 -5.61 6.80 11.78
C GLY A 150 -6.17 6.73 10.36
N PHE A 151 -5.71 5.78 9.55
CA PHE A 151 -6.16 5.57 8.18
C PHE A 151 -7.65 5.21 8.10
N ASN A 152 -8.05 4.12 8.75
CA ASN A 152 -9.45 3.69 8.75
C ASN A 152 -10.28 4.60 9.69
N GLY A 153 -9.85 4.80 10.93
CA GLY A 153 -10.61 5.57 11.91
C GLY A 153 -10.83 7.02 11.47
N GLY A 154 -9.82 7.65 10.87
CA GLY A 154 -9.92 9.02 10.34
C GLY A 154 -10.86 9.12 9.14
N SER A 155 -11.11 8.03 8.40
CA SER A 155 -12.04 8.01 7.27
C SER A 155 -13.52 8.08 7.70
N GLN A 156 -13.80 8.07 9.02
CA GLN A 156 -15.10 8.52 9.54
C GLN A 156 -15.34 10.02 9.26
N LEU A 157 -14.26 10.81 9.14
CA LEU A 157 -14.25 12.26 8.85
C LEU A 157 -15.01 13.15 9.84
N ALA A 158 -15.63 12.57 10.87
CA ALA A 158 -16.41 13.25 11.89
C ALA A 158 -16.16 12.66 13.29
N LEU A 159 -16.20 13.50 14.31
CA LEU A 159 -16.16 13.10 15.72
C LEU A 159 -17.04 13.99 16.63
N GLY A 160 -17.95 14.76 16.03
CA GLY A 160 -18.70 15.81 16.72
C GLY A 160 -19.92 15.30 17.49
N SER A 161 -20.35 14.06 17.23
CA SER A 161 -21.55 13.47 17.82
C SER A 161 -21.28 12.12 18.49
N ALA A 162 -22.22 11.67 19.33
CA ALA A 162 -22.17 10.33 19.92
C ALA A 162 -22.24 9.23 18.85
N SER A 163 -22.98 9.45 17.76
CA SER A 163 -23.02 8.51 16.62
C SER A 163 -21.67 8.40 15.92
N ASP A 164 -20.97 9.53 15.70
CA ASP A 164 -19.65 9.50 15.06
C ASP A 164 -18.61 8.78 15.93
N ALA A 165 -18.64 9.05 17.24
CA ALA A 165 -17.75 8.38 18.19
C ALA A 165 -18.00 6.86 18.23
N VAL A 166 -19.25 6.43 18.17
CA VAL A 166 -19.61 5.00 18.10
C VAL A 166 -19.12 4.42 16.77
N ALA A 167 -19.40 5.05 15.63
CA ALA A 167 -18.97 4.58 14.32
C ALA A 167 -17.44 4.42 14.25
N MET A 168 -16.68 5.44 14.67
CA MET A 168 -15.22 5.36 14.72
C MET A 168 -14.73 4.22 15.62
N SER A 169 -15.40 3.96 16.77
CA SER A 169 -15.02 2.86 17.65
C SER A 169 -15.17 1.49 16.98
N HIS A 170 -16.22 1.28 16.19
CA HIS A 170 -16.41 0.06 15.41
C HIS A 170 -15.29 -0.10 14.38
N VAL A 171 -14.98 0.97 13.65
CA VAL A 171 -13.90 1.03 12.65
C VAL A 171 -12.55 0.63 13.26
N LEU A 172 -12.19 1.19 14.42
CA LEU A 172 -10.93 0.89 15.09
C LEU A 172 -10.85 -0.57 15.56
N VAL A 173 -11.93 -1.10 16.14
CA VAL A 173 -12.00 -2.49 16.62
C VAL A 173 -11.88 -3.46 15.45
N ASN A 174 -12.65 -3.25 14.38
CA ASN A 174 -12.64 -4.10 13.20
C ASN A 174 -11.27 -4.07 12.50
N THR A 175 -10.63 -2.91 12.44
CA THR A 175 -9.26 -2.77 11.91
C THR A 175 -8.29 -3.67 12.67
N ASN A 176 -8.33 -3.66 14.00
CA ASN A 176 -7.46 -4.50 14.82
C ASN A 176 -7.76 -6.00 14.68
N LEU A 177 -9.05 -6.37 14.70
CA LEU A 177 -9.49 -7.76 14.61
C LEU A 177 -9.12 -8.38 13.26
N ALA A 178 -9.30 -7.64 12.16
CA ALA A 178 -8.94 -8.12 10.82
C ALA A 178 -7.43 -8.33 10.67
N ALA A 179 -6.62 -7.40 11.18
CA ALA A 179 -5.16 -7.52 11.18
C ALA A 179 -4.70 -8.77 11.95
N ALA A 180 -5.18 -8.95 13.17
CA ALA A 180 -4.85 -10.10 14.02
C ALA A 180 -5.29 -11.42 13.36
N ALA A 181 -6.49 -11.45 12.79
CA ALA A 181 -7.00 -12.62 12.07
C ALA A 181 -6.17 -12.95 10.82
N GLY A 182 -5.74 -11.93 10.08
CA GLY A 182 -4.85 -12.06 8.92
C GLY A 182 -3.51 -12.68 9.28
N VAL A 183 -2.88 -12.24 10.39
CA VAL A 183 -1.65 -12.87 10.93
C VAL A 183 -1.87 -14.35 11.22
N MET A 184 -2.89 -14.67 12.01
CA MET A 184 -3.15 -16.03 12.47
C MET A 184 -3.46 -16.97 11.30
N ALA A 185 -4.28 -16.52 10.35
CA ALA A 185 -4.65 -17.30 9.18
C ALA A 185 -3.45 -17.51 8.24
N ALA A 186 -2.66 -16.47 7.98
CA ALA A 186 -1.45 -16.57 7.16
C ALA A 186 -0.44 -17.54 7.76
N LEU A 187 -0.18 -17.47 9.07
CA LEU A 187 0.70 -18.41 9.75
C LEU A 187 0.16 -19.85 9.69
N ALA A 188 -1.15 -20.04 9.89
CA ALA A 188 -1.78 -21.36 9.83
C ALA A 188 -1.63 -22.02 8.45
N VAL A 189 -1.72 -21.26 7.36
CA VAL A 189 -1.58 -21.80 6.00
C VAL A 189 -0.14 -21.78 5.47
N SER A 190 0.77 -21.01 6.08
CA SER A 190 2.15 -20.83 5.62
C SER A 190 2.89 -22.16 5.47
N ARG A 191 2.77 -23.08 6.44
CA ARG A 191 3.45 -24.39 6.37
C ARG A 191 2.99 -25.23 5.18
N PHE A 192 1.72 -25.13 4.80
CA PHE A 192 1.15 -25.90 3.70
C PHE A 192 1.44 -25.26 2.33
N ILE A 193 1.46 -23.93 2.25
CA ILE A 193 1.63 -23.20 0.98
C ILE A 193 3.11 -22.91 0.68
N LEU A 194 3.86 -22.47 1.69
CA LEU A 194 5.26 -22.04 1.61
C LEU A 194 6.25 -23.08 2.13
N GLU A 195 5.75 -24.25 2.54
CA GLU A 195 6.57 -25.38 3.02
C GLU A 195 7.36 -25.07 4.30
N ARG A 196 7.00 -24.01 5.05
CA ARG A 196 7.57 -23.67 6.37
C ARG A 196 6.64 -22.73 7.12
N MET A 197 6.78 -22.66 8.45
CA MET A 197 6.17 -21.56 9.20
C MET A 197 6.96 -20.29 8.85
N ASP A 198 6.27 -19.31 8.27
CA ASP A 198 6.93 -18.17 7.63
C ASP A 198 6.52 -16.85 8.30
N LEU A 199 7.50 -16.17 8.91
CA LEU A 199 7.29 -14.89 9.58
C LEU A 199 6.83 -13.81 8.60
N PHE A 200 7.36 -13.76 7.38
CA PHE A 200 6.94 -12.77 6.38
C PHE A 200 5.52 -13.01 5.91
N ALA A 201 5.07 -14.28 5.84
CA ALA A 201 3.67 -14.57 5.61
C ALA A 201 2.79 -14.04 6.74
N GLY A 202 3.19 -14.18 8.01
CA GLY A 202 2.48 -13.58 9.14
C GLY A 202 2.45 -12.06 9.08
N LEU A 203 3.59 -11.43 8.81
CA LEU A 203 3.73 -9.97 8.69
C LEU A 203 2.92 -9.39 7.52
N ASN A 204 3.01 -9.99 6.33
CA ASN A 204 2.15 -9.62 5.19
C ASN A 204 0.68 -9.99 5.44
N GLY A 205 0.41 -11.01 6.25
CA GLY A 205 -0.92 -11.37 6.72
C GLY A 205 -1.57 -10.27 7.56
N ALA A 206 -0.78 -9.58 8.41
CA ALA A 206 -1.26 -8.39 9.13
C ALA A 206 -1.69 -7.30 8.14
N ILE A 207 -0.83 -6.96 7.18
CA ILE A 207 -1.09 -5.93 6.17
C ILE A 207 -2.30 -6.32 5.31
N ALA A 208 -2.34 -7.55 4.81
CA ALA A 208 -3.46 -8.05 4.01
C ALA A 208 -4.78 -8.06 4.79
N GLY A 209 -4.75 -8.36 6.09
CA GLY A 209 -5.91 -8.28 6.96
C GLY A 209 -6.42 -6.84 7.10
N LEU A 210 -5.51 -5.90 7.34
CA LEU A 210 -5.79 -4.46 7.40
C LEU A 210 -6.35 -3.93 6.07
N VAL A 211 -5.71 -4.27 4.95
CA VAL A 211 -6.19 -3.92 3.60
C VAL A 211 -7.59 -4.48 3.37
N SER A 212 -7.83 -5.75 3.69
CA SER A 212 -9.12 -6.39 3.38
C SER A 212 -10.30 -5.74 4.10
N ILE A 213 -10.11 -5.24 5.33
CA ILE A 213 -11.18 -4.60 6.08
C ILE A 213 -11.36 -3.12 5.71
N THR A 214 -10.41 -2.52 4.97
CA THR A 214 -10.37 -1.07 4.67
C THR A 214 -11.57 -0.60 3.82
N ALA A 215 -12.24 -1.49 3.07
CA ALA A 215 -13.42 -1.16 2.27
C ALA A 215 -14.70 -1.01 3.10
N GLY A 216 -14.78 -1.70 4.24
CA GLY A 216 -15.95 -1.68 5.12
C GLY A 216 -15.57 -1.94 6.57
N PRO A 217 -14.73 -1.10 7.19
CA PRO A 217 -14.36 -1.28 8.59
C PRO A 217 -15.48 -0.87 9.54
N ASP A 218 -16.52 -0.22 9.04
CA ASP A 218 -17.72 0.24 9.75
C ASP A 218 -18.78 -0.87 9.96
N ILE A 219 -18.53 -2.10 9.47
CA ILE A 219 -19.42 -3.25 9.70
C ILE A 219 -19.73 -3.44 11.19
N THR A 220 -21.01 -3.61 11.52
CA THR A 220 -21.47 -3.68 12.91
C THR A 220 -21.09 -4.98 13.61
N GLU A 221 -21.09 -6.10 12.89
CA GLU A 221 -20.80 -7.42 13.43
C GLU A 221 -19.31 -7.76 13.31
N HIS A 222 -18.58 -7.55 14.42
CA HIS A 222 -17.12 -7.71 14.48
C HIS A 222 -16.57 -9.07 14.03
N TYR A 223 -17.36 -10.15 14.06
CA TYR A 223 -16.90 -11.45 13.58
C TYR A 223 -16.65 -11.46 12.07
N TRP A 224 -17.33 -10.59 11.31
CA TRP A 224 -17.05 -10.43 9.88
C TRP A 224 -15.68 -9.82 9.65
N ALA A 225 -15.24 -8.86 10.46
CA ALA A 225 -13.89 -8.31 10.35
C ALA A 225 -12.81 -9.39 10.53
N VAL A 226 -13.03 -10.32 11.45
CA VAL A 226 -12.15 -11.49 11.64
C VAL A 226 -12.13 -12.38 10.39
N ILE A 227 -13.29 -12.71 9.82
CA ILE A 227 -13.39 -13.57 8.62
C ILE A 227 -12.75 -12.89 7.41
N ILE A 228 -13.06 -11.63 7.17
CA ILE A 228 -12.53 -10.82 6.06
C ILE A 228 -11.00 -10.75 6.16
N GLY A 229 -10.48 -10.42 7.35
CA GLY A 229 -9.04 -10.33 7.59
C GLY A 229 -8.33 -11.68 7.44
N ALA A 230 -8.90 -12.76 7.98
CA ALA A 230 -8.35 -14.11 7.85
C ALA A 230 -8.24 -14.56 6.38
N ILE A 231 -9.31 -14.36 5.60
CA ILE A 231 -9.31 -14.69 4.17
C ILE A 231 -8.29 -13.82 3.42
N GLY A 232 -8.19 -12.53 3.76
CA GLY A 232 -7.16 -11.63 3.24
C GLY A 232 -5.74 -12.18 3.45
N GLY A 233 -5.42 -12.62 4.68
CA GLY A 233 -4.12 -13.22 5.00
C GLY A 233 -3.83 -14.51 4.22
N ILE A 234 -4.85 -15.35 3.99
CA ILE A 234 -4.73 -16.57 3.17
C ILE A 234 -4.47 -16.21 1.70
N ILE A 235 -5.25 -15.27 1.14
CA ILE A 235 -5.11 -14.78 -0.23
C ILE A 235 -3.71 -14.21 -0.46
N CYS A 236 -3.22 -13.39 0.47
CA CYS A 236 -1.87 -12.85 0.39
C CYS A 236 -0.82 -13.96 0.40
N THR A 237 -0.92 -14.92 1.32
CA THR A 237 0.04 -16.05 1.41
C THR A 237 0.06 -16.90 0.14
N ALA A 238 -1.12 -17.18 -0.43
CA ALA A 238 -1.23 -17.86 -1.72
C ALA A 238 -0.65 -17.02 -2.87
N GLY A 239 -0.88 -15.71 -2.85
CA GLY A 239 -0.34 -14.76 -3.82
C GLY A 239 1.19 -14.69 -3.81
N LEU A 240 1.84 -14.75 -2.64
CA LEU A 240 3.30 -14.84 -2.54
C LEU A 240 3.84 -16.07 -3.29
N LYS A 241 3.25 -17.25 -3.06
CA LYS A 241 3.64 -18.49 -3.76
C LYS A 241 3.33 -18.41 -5.26
N LEU A 242 2.24 -17.75 -5.65
CA LEU A 242 1.89 -17.55 -7.05
C LEU A 242 2.94 -16.70 -7.76
N PHE A 243 3.38 -15.60 -7.16
CA PHE A 243 4.41 -14.72 -7.72
C PHE A 243 5.74 -15.46 -7.90
N GLU A 244 6.15 -16.27 -6.91
CA GLU A 244 7.32 -17.14 -7.05
C GLU A 244 7.18 -18.11 -8.23
N ARG A 245 6.01 -18.73 -8.41
CA ARG A 245 5.75 -19.67 -9.52
C ARG A 245 5.73 -18.99 -10.90
N LEU A 246 5.23 -17.76 -10.96
CA LEU A 246 5.18 -16.96 -12.19
C LEU A 246 6.49 -16.22 -12.46
N GLN A 247 7.49 -16.38 -11.59
CA GLN A 247 8.77 -15.67 -11.67
C GLN A 247 8.63 -14.15 -11.66
N LEU A 248 7.60 -13.65 -10.98
CA LEU A 248 7.39 -12.23 -10.74
C LEU A 248 8.06 -11.88 -9.41
N ASP A 249 8.96 -10.90 -9.45
CA ASP A 249 9.69 -10.45 -8.25
C ASP A 249 9.05 -9.20 -7.68
N ASP A 250 8.23 -9.43 -6.66
CA ASP A 250 7.75 -8.43 -5.74
C ASP A 250 8.61 -8.48 -4.48
N VAL A 251 9.35 -7.41 -4.19
CA VAL A 251 10.39 -7.42 -3.15
C VAL A 251 9.80 -7.63 -1.76
N VAL A 252 8.65 -7.01 -1.48
CA VAL A 252 8.01 -7.02 -0.15
C VAL A 252 6.71 -7.83 -0.12
N GLY A 253 6.21 -8.27 -1.28
CA GLY A 253 4.90 -8.91 -1.39
C GLY A 253 3.75 -7.90 -1.44
N ALA A 254 4.01 -6.71 -1.99
CA ALA A 254 3.08 -5.60 -2.05
C ALA A 254 1.81 -5.94 -2.85
N VAL A 255 1.92 -6.58 -4.01
CA VAL A 255 0.77 -6.91 -4.86
C VAL A 255 -0.15 -7.94 -4.18
N PRO A 256 0.33 -9.06 -3.62
CA PRO A 256 -0.54 -9.94 -2.83
C PRO A 256 -1.18 -9.23 -1.62
N ALA A 257 -0.43 -8.42 -0.87
CA ALA A 257 -0.92 -7.78 0.36
C ALA A 257 -1.88 -6.61 0.11
N HIS A 258 -1.73 -5.90 -1.01
CA HIS A 258 -2.53 -4.72 -1.33
C HIS A 258 -3.54 -4.98 -2.44
N LEU A 259 -3.11 -5.52 -3.59
CA LEU A 259 -4.01 -5.73 -4.73
C LEU A 259 -4.97 -6.89 -4.46
N PHE A 260 -4.45 -8.08 -4.17
CA PHE A 260 -5.30 -9.27 -4.06
C PHE A 260 -6.20 -9.19 -2.83
N ALA A 261 -5.62 -8.79 -1.69
CA ALA A 261 -6.38 -8.54 -0.48
C ALA A 261 -7.36 -7.37 -0.63
N GLY A 262 -7.00 -6.31 -1.37
CA GLY A 262 -7.88 -5.16 -1.61
C GLY A 262 -9.08 -5.51 -2.48
N ILE A 263 -8.89 -6.27 -3.57
CA ILE A 263 -9.97 -6.82 -4.39
C ILE A 263 -10.90 -7.66 -3.51
N TRP A 264 -10.34 -8.55 -2.68
CA TRP A 264 -11.14 -9.34 -1.74
C TRP A 264 -11.90 -8.45 -0.76
N GLY A 265 -11.24 -7.45 -0.16
CA GLY A 265 -11.85 -6.55 0.82
C GLY A 265 -13.04 -5.79 0.28
N THR A 266 -12.90 -5.18 -0.91
CA THR A 266 -14.00 -4.46 -1.58
C THR A 266 -15.19 -5.38 -1.86
N LEU A 267 -14.96 -6.61 -2.34
CA LEU A 267 -16.03 -7.56 -2.58
C LEU A 267 -16.65 -8.08 -1.27
N ALA A 268 -15.83 -8.39 -0.27
CA ALA A 268 -16.29 -8.93 1.00
C ALA A 268 -17.12 -7.92 1.81
N ALA A 269 -16.72 -6.65 1.80
CA ALA A 269 -17.49 -5.57 2.41
C ALA A 269 -18.91 -5.51 1.81
N SER A 270 -19.05 -5.61 0.49
CA SER A 270 -20.38 -5.62 -0.14
C SER A 270 -21.24 -6.83 0.20
N ILE A 271 -20.63 -8.02 0.28
CA ILE A 271 -21.34 -9.25 0.64
C ILE A 271 -21.92 -9.15 2.05
N VAL A 272 -21.20 -8.52 2.97
CA VAL A 272 -21.59 -8.41 4.36
C VAL A 272 -22.53 -7.23 4.61
N ALA A 273 -22.24 -6.07 4.03
CA ALA A 273 -23.03 -4.84 4.22
C ALA A 273 -24.28 -4.77 3.31
N GLY A 274 -24.43 -5.69 2.36
CA GLY A 274 -25.57 -5.75 1.45
C GLY A 274 -25.50 -4.78 0.27
N ALA A 275 -24.30 -4.26 -0.04
CA ALA A 275 -24.09 -3.41 -1.20
C ALA A 275 -24.12 -4.23 -2.51
N ASP A 276 -24.35 -3.55 -3.64
CA ASP A 276 -24.40 -4.22 -4.95
C ASP A 276 -23.00 -4.72 -5.35
N VAL A 277 -22.82 -6.04 -5.30
CA VAL A 277 -21.58 -6.73 -5.69
C VAL A 277 -21.21 -6.46 -7.15
N GLY A 278 -22.20 -6.28 -8.03
CA GLY A 278 -22.00 -5.91 -9.43
C GLY A 278 -21.36 -4.53 -9.57
N VAL A 279 -21.82 -3.56 -8.79
CA VAL A 279 -21.20 -2.21 -8.75
C VAL A 279 -19.78 -2.28 -8.19
N GLN A 280 -19.53 -3.07 -7.14
CA GLN A 280 -18.18 -3.26 -6.61
C GLN A 280 -17.24 -3.88 -7.64
N LEU A 281 -17.70 -4.88 -8.38
CA LEU A 281 -16.92 -5.50 -9.46
C LEU A 281 -16.62 -4.49 -10.57
N VAL A 282 -17.59 -3.67 -10.97
CA VAL A 282 -17.37 -2.60 -11.95
C VAL A 282 -16.31 -1.63 -11.44
N GLY A 283 -16.38 -1.17 -10.20
CA GLY A 283 -15.39 -0.26 -9.61
C GLY A 283 -13.98 -0.86 -9.57
N VAL A 284 -13.83 -2.08 -9.04
CA VAL A 284 -12.55 -2.81 -9.00
C VAL A 284 -11.94 -2.94 -10.41
N LEU A 285 -12.75 -3.35 -11.39
CA LEU A 285 -12.28 -3.57 -12.76
C LEU A 285 -11.98 -2.26 -13.49
N ALA A 286 -12.80 -1.22 -13.32
CA ALA A 286 -12.58 0.08 -13.95
C ALA A 286 -11.34 0.77 -13.41
N VAL A 287 -11.18 0.81 -12.08
CA VAL A 287 -9.96 1.32 -11.42
C VAL A 287 -8.76 0.50 -11.86
N GLY A 288 -8.86 -0.83 -11.82
CA GLY A 288 -7.77 -1.71 -12.21
C GLY A 288 -7.34 -1.54 -13.67
N ALA A 289 -8.28 -1.53 -14.60
CA ALA A 289 -7.99 -1.34 -16.02
C ALA A 289 -7.33 0.02 -16.28
N PHE A 290 -7.86 1.10 -15.69
CA PHE A 290 -7.30 2.43 -15.85
C PHE A 290 -5.89 2.54 -15.26
N VAL A 291 -5.71 2.17 -14.00
CA VAL A 291 -4.44 2.32 -13.30
C VAL A 291 -3.37 1.42 -13.91
N PHE A 292 -3.69 0.16 -14.18
CA PHE A 292 -2.75 -0.76 -14.80
C PHE A 292 -2.36 -0.28 -16.21
N ALA A 293 -3.32 0.10 -17.05
CA ALA A 293 -3.02 0.51 -18.42
C ALA A 293 -2.20 1.81 -18.47
N THR A 294 -2.59 2.84 -17.71
CA THR A 294 -1.86 4.11 -17.66
C THR A 294 -0.47 3.94 -17.08
N SER A 295 -0.34 3.17 -15.99
CA SER A 295 0.95 2.89 -15.35
C SER A 295 1.84 2.05 -16.25
N TRP A 296 1.29 1.04 -16.94
CA TRP A 296 2.00 0.22 -17.92
C TRP A 296 2.53 1.06 -19.08
N VAL A 297 1.67 1.90 -19.69
CA VAL A 297 2.09 2.81 -20.76
C VAL A 297 3.19 3.75 -20.28
N LEU A 298 3.05 4.33 -19.08
CA LEU A 298 4.05 5.23 -18.52
C LEU A 298 5.39 4.51 -18.29
N TRP A 299 5.39 3.35 -17.65
CA TRP A 299 6.59 2.55 -17.45
C TRP A 299 7.27 2.18 -18.77
N GLN A 300 6.48 1.85 -19.79
CA GLN A 300 6.97 1.55 -21.13
C GLN A 300 7.60 2.78 -21.82
N VAL A 301 7.04 3.98 -21.62
CA VAL A 301 7.65 5.23 -22.11
C VAL A 301 8.97 5.49 -21.38
N LEU A 302 8.97 5.38 -20.05
CA LEU A 302 10.14 5.59 -19.20
C LEU A 302 11.27 4.60 -19.52
N ALA A 303 10.94 3.34 -19.83
CA ALA A 303 11.89 2.33 -20.25
C ALA A 303 12.63 2.70 -21.53
N ARG A 304 11.99 3.46 -22.42
CA ARG A 304 12.58 3.91 -23.69
C ARG A 304 13.32 5.25 -23.57
N THR A 305 13.04 6.06 -22.54
CA THR A 305 13.60 7.41 -22.41
C THR A 305 14.66 7.54 -21.32
N LEU A 306 14.41 7.03 -20.11
CA LEU A 306 15.27 7.25 -18.93
C LEU A 306 15.97 5.98 -18.41
N SER A 307 15.59 4.82 -18.94
CA SER A 307 15.79 3.48 -18.35
C SER A 307 15.00 3.31 -17.04
N VAL A 308 14.35 2.16 -16.89
CA VAL A 308 13.59 1.82 -15.66
C VAL A 308 14.41 1.07 -14.63
N ARG A 309 15.59 0.56 -15.03
CA ARG A 309 16.45 -0.27 -14.19
C ARG A 309 17.85 0.29 -14.12
N VAL A 310 18.48 0.15 -12.96
CA VAL A 310 19.91 0.46 -12.79
C VAL A 310 20.78 -0.56 -13.56
N PRO A 311 22.03 -0.20 -13.90
CA PRO A 311 22.96 -1.14 -14.51
C PRO A 311 23.24 -2.38 -13.64
N PRO A 312 23.57 -3.55 -14.22
CA PRO A 312 23.82 -4.77 -13.46
C PRO A 312 24.92 -4.66 -12.40
N GLU A 313 25.93 -3.82 -12.63
CA GLU A 313 27.00 -3.51 -11.70
C GLU A 313 26.49 -2.74 -10.47
N VAL A 314 25.59 -1.76 -10.67
CA VAL A 314 24.97 -0.98 -9.60
C VAL A 314 24.02 -1.86 -8.80
N GLU A 315 23.23 -2.71 -9.46
CA GLU A 315 22.32 -3.62 -8.76
C GLU A 315 23.06 -4.64 -7.88
N ARG A 316 24.23 -5.13 -8.33
CA ARG A 316 25.06 -6.05 -7.54
C ARG A 316 25.76 -5.37 -6.38
N LEU A 317 26.20 -4.12 -6.58
CA LEU A 317 26.86 -3.32 -5.56
C LEU A 317 25.86 -2.84 -4.48
N GLY A 318 24.63 -2.56 -4.89
CA GLY A 318 23.60 -1.91 -4.09
C GLY A 318 23.40 -0.47 -4.51
N GLN A 319 22.14 -0.02 -4.56
CA GLN A 319 21.79 1.33 -5.01
C GLN A 319 22.26 2.42 -4.04
N ASP A 320 22.42 2.11 -2.75
CA ASP A 320 22.97 3.06 -1.78
C ASP A 320 24.38 3.50 -2.18
N ALA A 321 25.27 2.54 -2.49
CA ALA A 321 26.62 2.85 -2.95
C ALA A 321 26.63 3.35 -4.41
N GLY A 322 25.84 2.73 -5.30
CA GLY A 322 25.91 3.00 -6.74
C GLY A 322 25.12 4.21 -7.25
N GLU A 323 24.08 4.67 -6.54
CA GLU A 323 23.30 5.87 -6.90
C GLU A 323 23.39 6.98 -5.84
N LEU A 324 23.55 6.65 -4.55
CA LEU A 324 23.55 7.65 -3.46
C LEU A 324 24.96 7.97 -2.93
N GLY A 325 25.94 7.12 -3.19
CA GLY A 325 27.30 7.26 -2.64
C GLY A 325 27.35 7.08 -1.11
N LEU A 326 26.46 6.24 -0.56
CA LEU A 326 26.32 5.99 0.86
C LEU A 326 26.47 4.50 1.17
N GLU A 327 26.98 4.19 2.37
CA GLU A 327 26.93 2.85 2.94
C GLU A 327 25.90 2.84 4.07
N ALA A 328 24.80 2.11 3.89
CA ALA A 328 23.72 2.07 4.88
C ALA A 328 24.07 1.25 6.14
N TYR A 329 25.06 0.37 6.03
CA TYR A 329 25.43 -0.61 7.06
C TYR A 329 26.97 -0.77 7.17
N PRO A 330 27.71 0.32 7.46
CA PRO A 330 29.18 0.31 7.45
C PRO A 330 29.78 -0.72 8.41
N GLU A 331 29.08 -1.05 9.50
CA GLU A 331 29.49 -2.05 10.49
C GLU A 331 29.44 -3.51 9.98
N PHE A 332 28.79 -3.77 8.84
CA PHE A 332 28.74 -5.08 8.18
C PHE A 332 29.67 -5.17 6.96
N VAL A 333 30.27 -4.06 6.54
CA VAL A 333 31.36 -4.05 5.58
C VAL A 333 32.63 -4.34 6.37
N LEU A 334 33.21 -5.54 6.18
CA LEU A 334 34.54 -5.81 6.71
C LEU A 334 35.48 -4.76 6.10
N MET A 335 35.92 -3.79 6.90
CA MET A 335 37.06 -2.95 6.57
C MET A 335 38.15 -3.92 6.10
N PRO A 336 38.71 -3.77 4.88
CA PRO A 336 39.94 -4.46 4.54
C PRO A 336 40.91 -4.15 5.68
N GLU A 337 41.51 -5.17 6.30
CA GLU A 337 42.59 -4.93 7.27
C GLU A 337 43.54 -3.93 6.61
N GLU A 338 43.66 -2.74 7.22
CA GLU A 338 44.74 -1.85 6.86
C GLU A 338 46.01 -2.68 7.01
N PHE A 339 46.70 -2.91 5.89
CA PHE A 339 48.06 -3.41 5.90
C PHE A 339 48.84 -2.41 6.76
N TYR A 340 49.02 -2.74 8.04
CA TYR A 340 50.10 -2.20 8.82
C TYR A 340 51.37 -2.68 8.13
N ASP A 341 51.98 -1.80 7.34
CA ASP A 341 53.39 -1.90 6.97
C ASP A 341 54.18 -1.77 8.28
N ASP A 342 54.36 -2.89 8.99
CA ASP A 342 55.36 -3.03 10.06
C ASP A 342 56.75 -3.31 9.45
N ASP A 343 57.11 -2.56 8.41
CA ASP A 343 58.47 -2.52 7.84
C ASP A 343 59.10 -1.14 8.10
N GLU A 344 59.15 -0.72 9.37
CA GLU A 344 60.13 0.27 9.86
C GLU A 344 60.70 -0.13 11.23
N GLU A 345 61.91 -0.72 11.17
CA GLU A 345 63.04 -0.78 12.13
C GLU A 345 63.63 -2.18 12.42
#